data_AF-A0A2J0HP26-F1
#
_entry.id   AF-A0A2J0HP26-F1
#
_cell.length_a   1.000
_cell.length_b   1.000
_cell.length_c   1.000
_cell.angle_alpha   90.00
_cell.angle_beta   90.00
_cell.angle_gamma   90.00
#
_symmetry.space_group_name_H-M   'P 1'
#
loop_
_entity.id
_entity.type
_entity.pdbx_description
1 polymer ?
#
loop_
_entity_poly.entity_id
_entity_poly.type
_entity_poly.pdbx_seq_one_letter_code
_entity_poly.pdbx_strand_id
1 'polypeptide(L)'
;MPAISDTTQSRAPRTNAQKIKDTFAVISLMKYFDPFMDWLYGIALCFALFKDISDFVGLGSLPVIGTLVTFGVSFIIGMIMFITGSGGKRKSTQRMAKALAKRYGTLVAGSAVEMFFGLNFFPIETLTVALVFYLTLQERMLADKEEKMAATPA
;
A
#
# COMPACT_ATOMS: atom_id res chain seq x y z
N MET A 1 -7.70 -8.03 -41.11
CA MET A 1 -6.51 -8.37 -40.30
C MET A 1 -5.83 -7.06 -39.91
N PRO A 2 -6.02 -6.52 -38.68
CA PRO A 2 -5.32 -5.31 -38.25
C PRO A 2 -3.95 -5.67 -37.64
N ALA A 3 -2.95 -4.86 -38.01
CA ALA A 3 -1.55 -4.99 -37.66
C ALA A 3 -1.30 -4.80 -36.15
N ILE A 4 -0.58 -5.74 -35.56
CA ILE A 4 -0.01 -5.65 -34.21
C ILE A 4 1.20 -4.73 -34.32
N SER A 5 1.04 -3.46 -33.99
CA SER A 5 2.16 -2.53 -33.87
C SER A 5 2.85 -2.74 -32.52
N ASP A 6 4.00 -3.41 -32.60
CA ASP A 6 5.03 -3.53 -31.57
C ASP A 6 5.27 -2.20 -30.85
N THR A 7 4.74 -2.08 -29.63
CA THR A 7 5.11 -1.05 -28.66
C THR A 7 6.20 -1.59 -27.75
N THR A 8 7.34 -1.98 -28.33
CA THR A 8 8.61 -2.12 -27.60
C THR A 8 9.16 -0.73 -27.31
N GLN A 9 8.51 -0.05 -26.36
CA GLN A 9 8.93 1.24 -25.84
C GLN A 9 10.28 1.05 -25.12
N SER A 10 11.35 1.40 -25.82
CA SER A 10 12.74 1.44 -25.37
C SER A 10 12.83 2.15 -24.01
N ARG A 11 12.98 1.36 -22.93
CA ARG A 11 13.29 1.87 -21.60
C ARG A 11 14.75 2.28 -21.58
N ALA A 12 15.01 3.57 -21.83
CA ALA A 12 16.34 4.14 -21.69
C ALA A 12 16.95 3.78 -20.31
N PRO A 13 18.25 3.45 -20.25
CA PRO A 13 18.91 3.07 -19.00
C PRO A 13 18.85 4.24 -18.01
N ARG A 14 18.26 4.00 -16.84
CA ARG A 14 18.17 4.99 -15.75
C ARG A 14 19.59 5.40 -15.33
N THR A 15 19.97 6.64 -15.61
CA THR A 15 21.26 7.22 -15.22
C THR A 15 21.41 7.29 -13.71
N ASN A 16 22.64 7.21 -13.19
CA ASN A 16 22.93 7.25 -11.74
C ASN A 16 22.34 8.48 -11.04
N ALA A 17 22.19 9.61 -11.75
CA ALA A 17 21.52 10.80 -11.24
C ALA A 17 20.04 10.58 -10.89
N GLN A 18 19.33 9.71 -11.62
CA GLN A 18 17.94 9.37 -11.35
C GLN A 18 17.83 8.54 -10.06
N LYS A 19 18.72 7.55 -9.87
CA LYS A 19 18.77 6.73 -8.65
C LYS A 19 19.01 7.57 -7.41
N ILE A 20 19.92 8.55 -7.50
CA ILE A 20 20.23 9.45 -6.39
C ILE A 20 18.99 10.28 -6.02
N LYS A 21 18.27 10.83 -7.02
CA LYS A 21 17.02 11.57 -6.79
C LYS A 21 15.94 10.69 -6.13
N ASP A 22 15.82 9.42 -6.56
CA ASP A 22 14.87 8.47 -5.97
C ASP A 22 15.21 8.18 -4.49
N THR A 23 16.49 7.97 -4.16
CA THR A 23 16.92 7.75 -2.76
C THR A 23 16.65 8.99 -1.91
N PHE A 24 16.95 10.18 -2.41
CA PHE A 24 16.62 11.44 -1.72
C PHE A 24 15.11 11.64 -1.58
N ALA A 25 14.31 11.20 -2.56
CA ALA A 25 12.85 11.24 -2.46
C ALA A 25 12.36 10.35 -1.32
N VAL A 26 12.86 9.12 -1.20
CA VAL A 26 12.50 8.20 -0.08
C VAL A 26 12.93 8.76 1.27
N ILE A 27 14.12 9.37 1.36
CA ILE A 27 14.58 10.02 2.60
C ILE A 27 13.69 11.23 2.92
N SER A 28 13.27 12.01 1.93
CA SER A 28 12.37 13.14 2.12
C SER A 28 10.96 12.72 2.56
N LEU A 29 10.51 11.53 2.17
CA LEU A 29 9.25 10.92 2.62
C LEU A 29 9.28 10.61 4.12
N MET A 30 10.45 10.29 4.68
CA MET A 30 10.63 9.99 6.10
C MET A 30 10.31 11.19 7.02
N LYS A 31 10.37 12.42 6.48
CA LYS A 31 9.97 13.64 7.23
C LYS A 31 8.46 13.73 7.47
N TYR A 32 7.65 13.00 6.70
CA TYR A 32 6.19 12.96 6.81
C TYR A 32 5.69 11.82 7.70
N PHE A 33 6.61 11.22 8.45
CA PHE A 33 6.29 10.18 9.42
C PHE A 33 5.62 10.81 10.65
N ASP A 34 4.40 10.39 10.94
CA ASP A 34 3.63 10.78 12.13
C ASP A 34 3.69 9.62 13.13
N PRO A 35 4.48 9.72 14.22
CA PRO A 35 4.69 8.60 15.15
C PRO A 35 3.40 8.00 15.71
N PHE A 36 2.37 8.85 15.92
CA PHE A 36 1.09 8.44 16.48
C PHE A 36 0.23 7.64 15.49
N MET A 37 0.17 8.07 14.22
CA MET A 37 -0.61 7.39 13.18
C MET A 37 0.15 6.23 12.56
N ASP A 38 1.48 6.33 12.45
CA ASP A 38 2.32 5.35 11.78
C ASP A 38 2.66 4.16 12.69
N TRP A 39 2.54 4.32 14.01
CA TRP A 39 2.47 3.20 14.96
C TRP A 39 1.35 2.20 14.59
N LEU A 40 0.18 2.68 14.15
CA LEU A 40 -0.93 1.81 13.75
C LEU A 40 -0.57 1.01 12.49
N TYR A 41 0.18 1.61 11.55
CA TYR A 41 0.74 0.88 10.41
C TYR A 41 1.77 -0.17 10.84
N GLY A 42 2.58 0.12 11.87
CA GLY A 42 3.48 -0.87 12.47
C GLY A 42 2.72 -2.07 13.02
N ILE A 43 1.61 -1.85 13.74
CA ILE A 43 0.73 -2.93 14.21
C ILE A 43 0.16 -3.71 13.03
N ALA A 44 -0.38 -3.04 12.01
CA ALA A 44 -0.92 -3.68 10.81
C ALA A 44 0.14 -4.54 10.10
N LEU A 45 1.38 -4.07 10.02
CA LEU A 45 2.50 -4.80 9.43
C LEU A 45 2.89 -6.03 10.25
N CYS A 46 2.90 -5.92 11.59
CA CYS A 46 3.12 -7.07 12.46
C CYS A 46 2.02 -8.13 12.31
N PHE A 47 0.75 -7.73 12.19
CA PHE A 47 -0.37 -8.65 11.94
C PHE A 47 -0.25 -9.34 10.57
N ALA A 48 0.09 -8.60 9.52
CA ALA A 48 0.32 -9.16 8.19
C ALA A 48 1.47 -10.17 8.19
N LEU A 49 2.58 -9.85 8.86
CA LEU A 49 3.71 -10.77 9.02
C LEU A 49 3.32 -12.03 9.82
N PHE A 50 2.55 -11.86 10.89
CA PHE A 50 2.07 -12.99 11.70
C PHE A 50 1.17 -13.92 10.90
N LYS A 51 0.29 -13.37 10.04
CA LYS A 51 -0.52 -14.14 9.09
C LYS A 51 0.36 -14.87 8.09
N ASP A 52 1.27 -14.18 7.41
CA ASP A 52 2.17 -14.78 6.41
C ASP A 52 3.00 -15.93 7.02
N ILE A 53 3.48 -15.78 8.26
CA ILE A 53 4.15 -16.87 9.01
C ILE A 53 3.20 -18.02 9.32
N SER A 54 1.95 -17.74 9.71
CA SER A 54 0.94 -18.77 9.98
C SER A 54 0.62 -19.60 8.74
N ASP A 55 0.53 -18.94 7.58
CA ASP A 55 0.35 -19.61 6.29
C ASP A 55 1.56 -20.46 5.90
N PHE A 56 2.77 -19.97 6.16
CA PHE A 56 4.03 -20.69 5.90
C PHE A 56 4.18 -21.98 6.75
N VAL A 57 3.70 -21.97 7.99
CA VAL A 57 3.71 -23.15 8.89
C VAL A 57 2.64 -24.18 8.49
N GLY A 58 1.80 -23.87 7.50
CA GLY A 58 0.82 -24.80 6.94
C GLY A 58 -0.57 -24.70 7.57
N LEU A 59 -0.82 -23.74 8.47
CA LEU A 59 -2.19 -23.45 8.94
C LEU A 59 -3.09 -22.93 7.81
N GLY A 60 -2.51 -22.29 6.79
CA GLY A 60 -3.20 -21.85 5.58
C GLY A 60 -3.61 -22.98 4.62
N SER A 61 -3.20 -24.23 4.87
CA SER A 61 -3.58 -25.38 4.03
C SER A 61 -4.99 -25.92 4.33
N LEU A 62 -5.60 -25.45 5.43
CA LEU A 62 -7.00 -25.71 5.78
C LEU A 62 -7.88 -24.61 5.18
N PRO A 63 -8.59 -24.86 4.06
CA PRO A 63 -9.28 -23.81 3.29
C PRO A 63 -10.36 -23.04 4.06
N VAL A 64 -10.81 -23.55 5.22
CA VAL A 64 -11.80 -22.91 6.09
C VAL A 64 -11.16 -22.04 7.19
N ILE A 65 -10.03 -22.49 7.75
CA ILE A 65 -9.35 -21.75 8.84
C ILE A 65 -8.51 -20.62 8.26
N GLY A 66 -7.80 -20.89 7.16
CA GLY A 66 -6.99 -19.89 6.46
C GLY A 66 -7.83 -18.71 5.96
N THR A 67 -9.04 -18.95 5.44
CA THR A 67 -9.94 -17.88 4.99
C THR A 67 -10.49 -17.04 6.13
N LEU A 68 -10.85 -17.63 7.27
CA LEU A 68 -11.32 -16.88 8.43
C LEU A 68 -10.22 -15.98 9.01
N VAL A 69 -8.99 -16.50 9.11
CA VAL A 69 -7.83 -15.72 9.58
C VAL A 69 -7.51 -14.60 8.60
N THR A 70 -7.42 -14.90 7.31
CA THR A 70 -7.18 -13.90 6.25
C THR A 70 -8.24 -12.80 6.27
N PHE A 71 -9.52 -13.17 6.35
CA PHE A 71 -10.61 -12.20 6.41
C PHE A 71 -10.53 -11.33 7.67
N GLY A 72 -10.20 -11.91 8.82
CA GLY A 72 -10.02 -11.17 10.07
C GLY A 72 -8.85 -10.17 10.02
N VAL A 73 -7.70 -10.60 9.50
CA VAL A 73 -6.50 -9.75 9.37
C VAL A 73 -6.74 -8.63 8.36
N SER A 74 -7.31 -8.95 7.20
CA SER A 74 -7.72 -7.98 6.19
C SER A 74 -8.72 -6.95 6.71
N PHE A 75 -9.68 -7.37 7.54
CA PHE A 75 -10.64 -6.46 8.19
C PHE A 75 -9.96 -5.51 9.18
N ILE A 76 -9.05 -6.02 10.03
CA ILE A 76 -8.28 -5.22 11.00
C ILE A 76 -7.40 -4.19 10.27
N ILE A 77 -6.69 -4.62 9.21
CA ILE A 77 -5.88 -3.74 8.37
C ILE A 77 -6.76 -2.67 7.72
N GLY A 78 -7.93 -3.05 7.19
CA GLY A 78 -8.90 -2.14 6.61
C GLY A 78 -9.38 -1.07 7.59
N MET A 79 -9.66 -1.45 8.85
CA MET A 79 -10.02 -0.51 9.91
C MET A 79 -8.87 0.42 10.28
N ILE A 80 -7.65 -0.10 10.41
CA ILE A 80 -6.45 0.72 10.68
C ILE A 80 -6.22 1.75 9.55
N MET A 81 -6.37 1.34 8.29
CA MET A 81 -6.25 2.23 7.14
C MET A 81 -7.36 3.27 7.10
N PHE A 82 -8.58 2.90 7.48
CA PHE A 82 -9.70 3.83 7.56
C PHE A 82 -9.46 4.91 8.63
N ILE A 83 -8.99 4.51 9.82
CA ILE A 83 -8.66 5.42 10.93
C ILE A 83 -7.48 6.33 10.57
N THR A 84 -6.40 5.78 10.00
CA THR A 84 -5.23 6.59 9.63
C THR A 84 -5.48 7.50 8.42
N GLY A 85 -6.41 7.13 7.54
CA GLY A 85 -6.81 7.98 6.41
C GLY A 85 -7.69 9.16 6.81
N SER A 86 -8.44 9.06 7.92
CA SER A 86 -9.41 10.09 8.34
C SER A 86 -8.78 11.29 9.06
N GLY A 87 -7.52 11.18 9.51
CA GLY A 87 -6.83 12.24 10.26
C GLY A 87 -6.32 13.43 9.43
N GLY A 88 -6.44 13.41 8.09
CA GLY A 88 -5.96 14.49 7.23
C GLY A 88 -6.87 15.71 7.22
N LYS A 89 -6.50 16.79 7.93
CA LYS A 89 -7.27 18.04 8.14
C LYS A 89 -7.84 18.76 6.90
N ARG A 90 -7.54 18.35 5.67
CA ARG A 90 -8.15 18.92 4.45
C ARG A 90 -7.89 18.02 3.25
N LYS A 91 -8.67 16.96 3.07
CA LYS A 91 -8.70 16.21 1.79
C LYS A 91 -10.14 16.00 1.37
N SER A 92 -10.45 16.41 0.14
CA SER A 92 -11.72 16.12 -0.52
C SER A 92 -12.07 14.64 -0.32
N THR A 93 -13.22 14.37 0.29
CA THR A 93 -13.77 13.04 0.58
C THR A 93 -13.67 12.09 -0.62
N GLN A 94 -13.69 12.64 -1.83
CA GLN A 94 -13.52 11.93 -3.10
C GLN A 94 -12.11 11.32 -3.30
N ARG A 95 -11.03 12.02 -2.93
CA ARG A 95 -9.64 11.49 -3.04
C ARG A 95 -9.41 10.36 -2.03
N MET A 96 -9.94 10.52 -0.81
CA MET A 96 -9.86 9.52 0.24
C MET A 96 -10.67 8.26 -0.11
N ALA A 97 -11.88 8.43 -0.65
CA ALA A 97 -12.70 7.32 -1.12
C ALA A 97 -12.05 6.58 -2.30
N LYS A 98 -11.40 7.28 -3.23
CA LYS A 98 -10.67 6.64 -4.34
C LYS A 98 -9.43 5.89 -3.85
N ALA A 99 -8.71 6.43 -2.88
CA ALA A 99 -7.57 5.75 -2.25
C ALA A 99 -8.03 4.50 -1.49
N LEU A 100 -9.09 4.60 -0.68
CA LEU A 100 -9.69 3.47 0.02
C LEU A 100 -10.23 2.41 -0.94
N ALA A 101 -10.94 2.80 -2.00
CA ALA A 101 -11.45 1.87 -3.00
C ALA A 101 -10.31 1.16 -3.75
N LYS A 102 -9.21 1.87 -4.03
CA LYS A 102 -8.02 1.25 -4.64
C LYS A 102 -7.35 0.28 -3.65
N ARG A 103 -7.23 0.65 -2.37
CA ARG A 103 -6.65 -0.16 -1.29
C ARG A 103 -7.47 -1.43 -1.04
N TYR A 104 -8.79 -1.29 -0.85
CA TYR A 104 -9.72 -2.41 -0.73
C TYR A 104 -9.77 -3.26 -2.00
N GLY A 105 -9.71 -2.64 -3.18
CA GLY A 105 -9.61 -3.37 -4.45
C GLY A 105 -8.36 -4.24 -4.54
N THR A 106 -7.19 -3.74 -4.11
CA THR A 106 -5.97 -4.56 -3.99
C THR A 106 -6.11 -5.66 -2.95
N LEU A 107 -6.74 -5.38 -1.80
CA LEU A 107 -6.97 -6.37 -0.74
C LEU A 107 -7.84 -7.53 -1.25
N VAL A 108 -9.00 -7.20 -1.84
CA VAL A 108 -9.94 -8.17 -2.40
C VAL A 108 -9.32 -8.94 -3.57
N ALA A 109 -8.56 -8.26 -4.43
CA ALA A 109 -7.84 -8.93 -5.51
C ALA A 109 -6.76 -9.87 -4.97
N GLY A 110 -6.04 -9.47 -3.93
CA GLY A 110 -5.08 -10.32 -3.21
C GLY A 110 -5.74 -11.58 -2.64
N SER A 111 -6.82 -11.40 -1.88
CA SER A 111 -7.60 -12.52 -1.32
C SER A 111 -8.23 -13.43 -2.39
N ALA A 112 -8.61 -12.88 -3.54
CA ALA A 112 -9.12 -13.68 -4.66
C ALA A 112 -8.02 -14.53 -5.32
N VAL A 113 -6.78 -14.03 -5.35
CA VAL A 113 -5.61 -14.77 -5.85
C VAL A 113 -5.17 -15.84 -4.84
N GLU A 114 -5.32 -15.60 -3.54
CA GLU A 114 -5.03 -16.58 -2.47
C GLU A 114 -5.95 -17.81 -2.51
N MET A 115 -7.14 -17.72 -3.13
CA MET A 115 -7.99 -18.90 -3.38
C MET A 115 -7.36 -19.91 -4.35
N PHE A 116 -6.31 -19.54 -5.09
CA PHE A 116 -5.51 -20.49 -5.88
C PHE A 116 -4.50 -21.21 -4.98
N PHE A 117 -4.69 -22.52 -4.81
CA PHE A 117 -3.80 -23.41 -4.07
C PHE A 117 -2.33 -23.20 -4.49
N GLY A 118 -1.47 -22.82 -3.54
CA GLY A 118 -0.03 -22.64 -3.74
C GLY A 118 0.47 -21.18 -3.76
N LEU A 119 -0.40 -20.19 -3.94
CA LEU A 119 -0.02 -18.77 -3.85
C LEU A 119 0.00 -18.22 -2.41
N ASN A 120 -0.56 -18.96 -1.45
CA ASN A 120 -0.52 -18.63 0.00
C ASN A 120 0.90 -18.59 0.59
N PHE A 121 1.92 -19.05 -0.12
CA PHE A 121 3.30 -18.99 0.33
C PHE A 121 3.97 -17.63 0.13
N PHE A 122 3.31 -16.74 -0.63
CA PHE A 122 3.85 -15.44 -0.95
C PHE A 122 3.32 -14.42 0.07
N PRO A 123 4.18 -13.56 0.65
CA PRO A 123 3.77 -12.58 1.67
C PRO A 123 3.04 -11.38 1.03
N ILE A 124 1.93 -11.67 0.36
CA ILE A 124 1.11 -10.73 -0.41
C ILE A 124 0.48 -9.70 0.52
N GLU A 125 0.07 -10.14 1.71
CA GLU A 125 -0.56 -9.25 2.69
C GLU A 125 0.46 -8.25 3.25
N THR A 126 1.66 -8.70 3.62
CA THR A 126 2.76 -7.81 4.04
C THR A 126 3.13 -6.81 2.93
N LEU A 127 3.25 -7.27 1.68
CA LEU A 127 3.51 -6.39 0.54
C LEU A 127 2.40 -5.35 0.33
N THR A 128 1.15 -5.75 0.53
CA THR A 128 -0.01 -4.87 0.40
C THR A 128 0.03 -3.78 1.47
N VAL A 129 0.23 -4.13 2.75
CA VAL A 129 0.36 -3.15 3.84
C VAL A 129 1.52 -2.18 3.58
N ALA A 130 2.67 -2.70 3.16
CA ALA A 130 3.83 -1.87 2.83
C ALA A 130 3.56 -0.90 1.67
N LEU A 131 2.90 -1.36 0.60
CA LEU A 131 2.52 -0.52 -0.53
C LEU A 131 1.55 0.59 -0.11
N VAL A 132 0.56 0.27 0.72
CA VAL A 132 -0.40 1.26 1.19
C VAL A 132 0.26 2.28 2.11
N PHE A 133 1.16 1.85 3.00
CA PHE A 133 1.93 2.76 3.83
C PHE A 133 2.74 3.75 2.97
N TYR A 134 3.42 3.25 1.94
CA TYR A 134 4.15 4.08 0.98
C TYR A 134 3.25 5.10 0.26
N LEU A 135 2.06 4.68 -0.20
CA LEU A 135 1.08 5.58 -0.83
C LEU A 135 0.59 6.65 0.15
N THR A 136 0.35 6.30 1.41
CA THR A 136 -0.05 7.25 2.45
C THR A 136 1.03 8.31 2.67
N LEU A 137 2.31 7.94 2.72
CA LEU A 137 3.42 8.89 2.85
C LEU A 137 3.51 9.82 1.61
N GLN A 138 3.36 9.28 0.40
CA GLN A 138 3.31 10.10 -0.81
C GLN A 138 2.16 11.11 -0.78
N GLU A 139 0.98 10.67 -0.34
CA GLU A 139 -0.18 11.53 -0.23
C GLU A 139 -0.01 12.64 0.82
N ARG A 140 0.75 12.41 1.91
CA ARG A 140 1.09 13.46 2.89
C ARG A 140 2.06 14.47 2.29
N MET A 141 3.11 13.99 1.62
CA MET A 141 4.07 14.86 0.93
C MET A 141 3.39 15.76 -0.12
N LEU A 142 2.47 15.20 -0.91
CA LEU A 142 1.74 15.97 -1.93
C LEU A 142 0.83 17.04 -1.31
N ALA A 143 0.14 16.73 -0.20
CA ALA A 143 -0.70 17.70 0.50
C ALA A 143 0.11 18.89 1.04
N ASP A 144 1.28 18.62 1.64
CA ASP A 144 2.19 19.64 2.14
C ASP A 144 2.74 20.54 1.02
N LYS A 145 3.00 19.97 -0.16
CA LYS A 145 3.43 20.73 -1.34
C LYS A 145 2.32 21.63 -1.88
N GLU A 146 1.08 21.12 -1.97
CA GLU A 146 -0.09 21.91 -2.39
C GLU A 146 -0.30 23.10 -1.44
N GLU A 147 -0.16 22.91 -0.12
CA GLU A 147 -0.29 23.99 0.88
C GLU A 147 0.78 25.07 0.73
N LYS A 148 2.05 24.68 0.52
CA LYS A 148 3.15 25.65 0.32
C LYS A 148 3.02 26.45 -0.98
N MET A 149 2.51 25.84 -2.04
CA MET A 149 2.24 26.54 -3.31
C MET A 149 1.07 27.52 -3.17
N ALA A 150 0.04 27.19 -2.38
CA ALA A 150 -1.08 28.08 -2.13
C ALA A 150 -0.75 29.26 -1.19
N ALA A 151 0.26 29.11 -0.32
CA ALA A 151 0.66 30.11 0.66
C ALA A 151 1.70 31.13 0.15
N THR A 152 2.21 30.99 -1.07
CA THR A 152 3.12 31.98 -1.68
C THR A 152 2.29 32.93 -2.56
N PRO A 153 1.91 34.14 -2.08
CA PRO A 153 1.27 35.13 -2.94
C PRO A 153 2.26 35.54 -4.05
N ALA A 154 1.75 35.60 -5.27
CA ALA A 154 2.48 36.00 -6.47
C ALA A 154 3.03 37.43 -6.38
#